data_AF-A0A7C8AID8-F1
#
_entry.id   AF-A0A7C8AID8-F1
#
_cell.length_a   1.000
_cell.length_b   1.000
_cell.length_c   1.000
_cell.angle_alpha   90.00
_cell.angle_beta   90.00
_cell.angle_gamma   90.00
#
_symmetry.space_group_name_H-M   'P 1'
#
loop_
_entity.id
_entity.type
_entity.pdbx_description
1 polymer ?
#
loop_
_entity_poly.entity_id
_entity_poly.type
_entity_poly.pdbx_seq_one_letter_code
_entity_poly.pdbx_strand_id
1 'polypeptide(L)'
;MEKAVALLKNSVKEYEILVGEISSNEGAEKNVDWFSVEAKLQSEADWTINGARCLVQLVQDYGSFILRNALALALAANVEDGELNF
;
A
#
# COMPACT_ATOMS: atom_id res chain seq x y z
N MET A 1 -12.88 -15.17 -6.42
CA MET A 1 -13.15 -14.23 -5.31
C MET A 1 -12.38 -14.62 -4.04
N GLU A 2 -12.49 -15.86 -3.55
CA GLU A 2 -11.77 -16.30 -2.33
C GLU A 2 -10.24 -16.13 -2.41
N LYS A 3 -9.62 -16.43 -3.57
CA LYS A 3 -8.18 -16.24 -3.79
C LYS A 3 -7.75 -14.76 -3.66
N ALA A 4 -8.54 -13.83 -4.18
CA ALA A 4 -8.24 -12.39 -4.10
C ALA A 4 -8.33 -11.85 -2.67
N VAL A 5 -9.31 -12.33 -1.90
CA VAL A 5 -9.46 -11.98 -0.47
C VAL A 5 -8.29 -12.53 0.36
N ALA A 6 -7.83 -13.75 0.06
CA ALA A 6 -6.68 -14.34 0.74
C ALA A 6 -5.37 -13.57 0.43
N LEU A 7 -5.16 -13.18 -0.83
CA LEU A 7 -4.02 -12.36 -1.24
C LEU A 7 -4.03 -11.00 -0.54
N LEU A 8 -5.17 -10.32 -0.53
CA LEU A 8 -5.31 -9.01 0.13
C LEU A 8 -4.98 -9.10 1.64
N LYS A 9 -5.45 -10.15 2.32
CA LYS A 9 -5.13 -10.37 3.75
C LYS A 9 -3.64 -10.55 4.00
N ASN A 10 -2.95 -11.29 3.12
CA ASN A 10 -1.50 -11.48 3.23
C ASN A 10 -0.76 -10.16 3.01
N SER A 11 -1.12 -9.41 1.95
CA SER A 11 -0.50 -8.10 1.69
C SER A 11 -0.73 -7.12 2.84
N VAL A 12 -1.94 -7.06 3.41
CA VAL A 12 -2.20 -6.20 4.57
C VAL A 12 -1.26 -6.53 5.72
N LYS A 13 -1.07 -7.82 6.03
CA LYS A 13 -0.16 -8.25 7.10
C LYS A 13 1.30 -7.88 6.82
N GLU A 14 1.74 -8.00 5.57
CA GLU A 14 3.10 -7.57 5.16
C GLU A 14 3.29 -6.08 5.36
N TYR A 15 2.34 -5.25 4.91
CA TYR A 15 2.39 -3.80 5.09
C TYR A 15 2.25 -3.38 6.57
N GLU A 16 1.50 -4.11 7.39
CA GLU A 16 1.44 -3.86 8.84
C GLU A 16 2.81 -4.05 9.51
N ILE A 17 3.55 -5.09 9.12
CA ILE A 17 4.91 -5.35 9.60
C ILE A 17 5.85 -4.25 9.10
N LEU A 18 5.85 -3.98 7.79
CA LEU A 18 6.71 -2.96 7.17
C LEU A 18 6.52 -1.58 7.82
N VAL A 19 5.26 -1.14 7.95
CA VAL A 19 4.94 0.14 8.60
C VAL A 19 5.27 0.08 10.09
N GLY A 20 5.04 -1.05 10.75
CA GLY A 20 5.38 -1.25 12.16
C GLY A 20 6.87 -1.10 12.48
N GLU A 21 7.74 -1.57 11.59
CA GLU A 21 9.20 -1.45 11.72
C GLU A 21 9.70 -0.01 11.53
N ILE A 22 8.97 0.79 10.75
CA ILE A 22 9.32 2.17 10.41
C ILE A 22 8.70 3.18 11.40
N SER A 23 7.57 2.80 12.00
CA SER A 23 6.85 3.71 12.90
C SER A 23 7.60 3.89 14.22
N SER A 24 7.77 5.14 14.62
CA SER A 24 8.27 5.48 15.96
C SER A 24 7.10 5.49 16.94
N ASN A 25 7.23 4.82 18.08
CA ASN A 25 6.22 4.84 19.15
C ASN A 25 6.35 6.09 20.05
N GLU A 26 6.67 7.24 19.48
CA GLU A 26 6.75 8.49 20.24
C GLU A 26 5.38 9.17 20.30
N GLY A 27 4.64 8.89 21.38
CA GLY A 27 3.39 9.59 21.71
C GLY A 27 2.09 8.80 21.42
N ALA A 28 0.96 9.51 21.46
CA ALA A 28 -0.39 8.95 21.34
C ALA A 28 -0.84 8.70 19.88
N GLU A 29 -0.08 9.20 18.90
CA GLU A 29 -0.37 9.05 17.48
C GLU A 29 0.78 8.34 16.76
N LYS A 30 0.45 7.32 15.96
CA LYS A 30 1.43 6.58 15.16
C LYS A 30 1.90 7.49 14.02
N ASN A 31 3.05 8.12 14.18
CA ASN A 31 3.67 8.92 13.13
C ASN A 31 4.43 7.99 12.16
N VAL A 32 3.89 7.82 10.96
CA VAL A 32 4.49 6.98 9.92
C VAL A 32 5.45 7.83 9.10
N ASP A 33 6.73 7.46 9.10
CA ASP A 33 7.72 8.04 8.19
C ASP A 33 7.53 7.48 6.77
N TRP A 34 6.73 8.18 5.99
CA TRP A 34 6.40 7.81 4.61
C TRP A 34 7.61 7.80 3.68
N PHE A 35 8.66 8.57 3.97
CA PHE A 35 9.89 8.54 3.18
C PHE A 35 10.62 7.21 3.38
N SER A 36 10.72 6.75 4.62
CA SER A 36 11.27 5.43 4.93
C SER A 36 10.41 4.29 4.36
N VAL A 37 9.08 4.45 4.32
CA VAL A 37 8.17 3.48 3.67
C VAL A 37 8.47 3.40 2.17
N GLU A 38 8.54 4.53 1.46
CA GLU A 38 8.87 4.57 0.03
C GLU A 38 10.24 3.90 -0.23
N ALA A 39 11.26 4.23 0.58
CA ALA A 39 12.60 3.67 0.43
C ALA A 39 12.60 2.14 0.63
N LYS A 40 11.89 1.65 1.64
CA LYS A 40 11.82 0.22 1.94
C LYS A 40 11.08 -0.58 0.87
N LEU A 41 10.04 0.00 0.27
CA LEU A 41 9.34 -0.60 -0.86
C LEU A 41 10.26 -0.79 -2.07
N GLN A 42 11.12 0.19 -2.34
CA GLN A 42 12.09 0.13 -3.42
C GLN A 42 13.21 -0.88 -3.17
N SER A 43 13.68 -1.01 -1.93
CA SER A 43 14.85 -1.84 -1.62
C SER A 43 14.53 -3.28 -1.24
N GLU A 44 13.35 -3.55 -0.67
CA GLU A 44 13.00 -4.85 -0.08
C GLU A 44 11.76 -5.51 -0.69
N ALA A 45 10.94 -4.77 -1.43
CA ALA A 45 9.66 -5.26 -1.94
C ALA A 45 9.52 -5.18 -3.48
N ASP A 46 10.65 -5.11 -4.20
CA ASP A 46 10.77 -5.14 -5.66
C ASP A 46 9.93 -4.08 -6.41
N TRP A 47 9.47 -3.03 -5.73
CA TRP A 47 8.75 -1.96 -6.38
C TRP A 47 9.69 -1.10 -7.22
N THR A 48 9.21 -0.70 -8.40
CA THR A 48 9.85 0.40 -9.13
C THR A 48 9.77 1.69 -8.31
N ILE A 49 10.73 2.61 -8.53
CA ILE A 49 10.76 3.92 -7.84
C ILE A 49 9.41 4.64 -8.02
N ASN A 50 8.87 4.65 -9.24
CA ASN A 50 7.61 5.30 -9.54
C ASN A 50 6.42 4.59 -8.90
N GLY A 51 6.42 3.25 -8.88
CA GLY A 51 5.36 2.46 -8.24
C GLY A 51 5.31 2.68 -6.72
N ALA A 52 6.46 2.61 -6.04
CA ALA A 52 6.55 2.86 -4.60
C ALA A 52 6.06 4.27 -4.24
N ARG A 53 6.50 5.30 -4.98
CA ARG A 53 6.04 6.68 -4.77
C ARG A 53 4.55 6.84 -5.02
N CYS A 54 4.05 6.28 -6.12
CA CYS A 54 2.63 6.32 -6.46
C CYS A 54 1.78 5.70 -5.35
N LEU A 55 2.19 4.53 -4.83
CA LEU A 55 1.49 3.85 -3.75
C LEU A 55 1.44 4.69 -2.47
N VAL A 56 2.56 5.26 -2.04
CA VAL A 56 2.63 6.13 -0.86
C VAL A 56 1.75 7.38 -1.04
N GLN A 57 1.83 8.04 -2.19
CA GLN A 57 1.03 9.22 -2.50
C GLN A 57 -0.48 8.90 -2.45
N LEU A 58 -0.91 7.78 -3.04
CA LEU A 58 -2.30 7.33 -2.98
C LEU A 58 -2.80 7.13 -1.54
N VAL A 59 -1.97 6.57 -0.67
CA VAL A 59 -2.32 6.37 0.75
C VAL A 59 -2.47 7.71 1.47
N GLN A 60 -1.56 8.66 1.23
CA GLN A 60 -1.58 9.97 1.86
C GLN A 60 -2.77 10.84 1.39
N ASP A 61 -3.09 10.81 0.11
CA ASP A 61 -4.13 11.67 -0.47
C ASP A 61 -5.55 11.15 -0.21
N TYR A 62 -5.72 9.82 -0.24
CA TYR A 62 -7.05 9.21 -0.33
C TYR A 62 -7.43 8.34 0.87
N GLY A 63 -6.45 7.79 1.58
CA GLY A 63 -6.66 6.89 2.72
C GLY A 63 -7.48 5.64 2.39
N SER A 64 -7.78 4.84 3.41
CA SER A 64 -8.41 3.53 3.21
C SER A 64 -9.86 3.61 2.69
N PHE A 65 -10.58 4.70 2.95
CA PHE A 65 -11.98 4.84 2.52
C PHE A 65 -12.13 4.88 1.00
N ILE A 66 -11.32 5.68 0.31
CA ILE A 66 -11.36 5.75 -1.16
C ILE A 66 -10.68 4.53 -1.76
N LEU A 67 -9.51 4.13 -1.23
CA LEU A 67 -8.74 3.03 -1.80
C LEU A 67 -9.47 1.68 -1.74
N ARG A 68 -10.23 1.39 -0.67
CA ARG A 68 -11.04 0.16 -0.62
C ARG A 68 -12.16 0.15 -1.67
N ASN A 69 -12.73 1.32 -1.96
CA ASN A 69 -13.77 1.44 -2.99
C ASN A 69 -13.15 1.37 -4.40
N ALA A 70 -11.98 1.95 -4.62
CA ALA A 70 -11.23 1.84 -5.86
C ALA A 70 -10.86 0.38 -6.16
N LEU A 71 -10.37 -0.37 -5.17
CA LEU A 71 -10.09 -1.80 -5.31
C LEU A 71 -11.36 -2.59 -5.65
N ALA A 72 -12.46 -2.34 -4.92
CA ALA A 72 -13.73 -3.02 -5.19
C ALA A 72 -14.23 -2.75 -6.62
N LEU A 73 -14.08 -1.51 -7.10
CA LEU A 73 -14.44 -1.12 -8.46
C LEU A 73 -13.53 -1.80 -9.50
N ALA A 74 -12.22 -1.83 -9.30
CA ALA A 74 -11.27 -2.50 -10.19
C ALA A 74 -11.58 -4.00 -10.33
N LEU A 75 -11.84 -4.68 -9.21
CA LEU A 75 -12.24 -6.09 -9.19
C LEU A 75 -13.57 -6.32 -9.94
N ALA A 76 -14.57 -5.44 -9.73
CA ALA A 76 -15.84 -5.53 -10.43
C ALA A 76 -15.72 -5.27 -11.94
N ALA A 77 -14.77 -4.42 -12.34
CA ALA A 77 -14.47 -4.10 -13.73
C ALA A 77 -13.48 -5.09 -14.40
N ASN A 78 -12.96 -6.07 -13.64
CA ASN A 78 -11.92 -7.00 -14.10
C ASN A 78 -10.66 -6.28 -14.62
N VAL A 79 -10.26 -5.21 -13.94
CA VAL A 79 -9.01 -4.48 -14.17
C VAL A 79 -8.02 -4.91 -13.10
N GLU A 80 -6.95 -5.60 -13.51
CA GLU A 80 -5.88 -6.08 -12.62
C GLU A 80 -4.72 -5.09 -12.60
N ASP A 81 -4.14 -4.79 -13.77
CA ASP A 81 -3.12 -3.76 -13.94
C ASP A 81 -3.72 -2.49 -14.54
N GLY A 82 -3.41 -1.34 -13.93
CA GLY A 82 -3.76 -0.04 -14.47
C GLY A 82 -2.85 0.40 -15.62
N GLU A 83 -3.16 1.53 -16.25
CA GLU A 83 -2.45 2.02 -17.44
C GLU A 83 -1.08 2.64 -17.15
N LEU A 84 -0.70 2.77 -15.88
CA LEU A 84 0.50 3.49 -15.46
C LEU A 84 1.80 2.68 -15.63
N ASN A 85 1.71 1.37 -15.87
CA ASN A 85 2.84 0.48 -16.21
C ASN A 85 4.07 0.60 -15.27
N PHE A 86 3.83 0.65 -13.96
CA PHE A 86 4.89 0.69 -12.94
C PHE A 86 5.21 -0.67 -12.35
#